data_AF-F0QVU8-F1
#
_entry.id   AF-F0QVU8-F1
#
_cell.length_a   1.000
_cell.length_b   1.000
_cell.length_c   1.000
_cell.angle_alpha   90.00
_cell.angle_beta   90.00
_cell.angle_gamma   90.00
#
_symmetry.space_group_name_H-M   'P 1'
#
loop_
_entity.id
_entity.type
_entity.pdbx_description
1 polymer ?
#
loop_
_entity_poly.entity_id
_entity_poly.type
_entity_poly.pdbx_seq_one_letter_code
_entity_poly.pdbx_strand_id
1 'polypeptide(L)'
;MRVVVAFDEAQRLRDPLSSEVLNALAHAYDFNGNITFIFMDSEVDLLYDFIGIEDPSSPLFGRYFYEVKMKMLTSIVTSGL
;
A
#
# COMPACT_ATOMS: atom_id res chain seq x y z
N MET A 1 -3.10 -8.47 -20.23
CA MET A 1 -1.99 -7.57 -19.85
C MET A 1 -2.20 -7.20 -18.39
N ARG A 2 -1.17 -7.31 -17.54
CA ARG A 2 -1.24 -6.92 -16.12
C ARG A 2 -0.53 -5.58 -15.95
N VAL A 3 -1.15 -4.63 -15.27
CA VAL A 3 -0.58 -3.32 -14.97
C VAL A 3 -0.25 -3.26 -13.49
N VAL A 4 0.97 -2.83 -13.17
CA VAL A 4 1.40 -2.59 -11.78
C VAL A 4 1.52 -1.10 -11.59
N VAL A 5 0.90 -0.58 -10.53
CA VAL A 5 0.98 0.82 -10.13
C VAL A 5 1.61 0.85 -8.74
N ALA A 6 2.81 1.42 -8.64
CA ALA A 6 3.54 1.53 -7.40
C ALA A 6 3.52 2.99 -6.92
N PHE A 7 3.09 3.20 -5.68
CA PHE A 7 3.14 4.47 -4.98
C PHE A 7 4.31 4.45 -4.02
N ASP A 8 5.28 5.32 -4.24
CA ASP A 8 6.40 5.55 -3.34
C ASP A 8 6.09 6.71 -2.40
N GLU A 9 6.41 6.55 -1.11
CA GLU A 9 5.96 7.45 -0.03
C GLU A 9 4.45 7.74 -0.14
N ALA A 10 3.65 6.68 -0.07
CA ALA A 10 2.21 6.73 -0.24
C ALA A 10 1.48 7.54 0.84
N GLN A 11 2.04 7.70 2.04
CA GLN A 11 1.52 8.61 3.06
C GLN A 11 1.40 10.06 2.58
N ARG A 12 2.16 10.47 1.54
CA ARG A 12 2.05 11.82 0.96
C ARG A 12 0.76 12.05 0.16
N LEU A 13 0.02 10.98 -0.14
CA LEU A 13 -1.31 11.05 -0.74
C LEU A 13 -2.41 11.32 0.31
N ARG A 14 -2.06 11.29 1.60
CA ARG A 14 -2.95 11.71 2.68
C ARG A 14 -3.19 13.21 2.56
N ASP A 15 -4.46 13.58 2.63
CA ASP A 15 -5.02 14.94 2.72
C ASP A 15 -4.49 15.98 1.68
N PRO A 16 -5.38 16.71 0.98
CA PRO A 16 -6.84 16.70 1.05
C PRO A 16 -7.49 15.64 0.14
N LEU A 17 -6.71 14.91 -0.65
CA LEU A 17 -7.20 13.98 -1.69
C LEU A 17 -7.35 12.53 -1.23
N SER A 18 -7.18 12.27 0.07
CA SER A 18 -7.19 10.92 0.66
C SER A 18 -8.47 10.17 0.30
N SER A 19 -9.62 10.83 0.40
CA SER A 19 -10.92 10.19 0.16
C SER A 19 -11.11 9.75 -1.29
N GLU A 20 -10.76 10.60 -2.27
CA GLU A 20 -10.93 10.33 -3.69
C GLU A 20 -9.98 9.23 -4.16
N VAL A 21 -8.73 9.28 -3.68
CA VAL A 21 -7.72 8.26 -3.98
C VAL A 21 -8.15 6.91 -3.44
N LEU A 22 -8.55 6.82 -2.16
CA LEU A 22 -8.98 5.56 -1.55
C LEU A 22 -10.23 4.99 -2.22
N ASN A 23 -11.20 5.83 -2.61
CA ASN A 23 -12.38 5.40 -3.35
C ASN A 23 -12.03 4.84 -4.73
N ALA A 24 -11.12 5.51 -5.46
CA ALA A 24 -10.66 5.02 -6.76
C ALA A 24 -9.90 3.69 -6.63
N LEU A 25 -9.07 3.55 -5.60
CA LEU A 25 -8.35 2.31 -5.30
C LEU A 25 -9.31 1.17 -4.93
N ALA A 26 -10.29 1.43 -4.07
CA ALA A 26 -11.30 0.44 -3.67
C ALA A 26 -12.11 -0.04 -4.88
N HIS A 27 -12.55 0.89 -5.73
CA HIS A 27 -13.24 0.54 -6.97
C HIS A 27 -12.35 -0.29 -7.91
N ALA A 28 -11.11 0.11 -8.12
CA ALA A 28 -10.19 -0.64 -8.98
C ALA A 28 -9.85 -2.02 -8.39
N TYR A 29 -9.74 -2.15 -7.07
CA TYR A 29 -9.54 -3.43 -6.40
C TYR A 29 -10.69 -4.40 -6.69
N ASP A 30 -11.94 -3.93 -6.60
CA ASP A 30 -13.12 -4.77 -6.73
C ASP A 30 -13.40 -5.17 -8.19
N PHE A 31 -13.15 -4.27 -9.15
CA PHE A 31 -13.60 -4.45 -10.54
C PHE A 31 -12.46 -4.69 -11.54
N ASN A 32 -11.20 -4.42 -11.20
CA ASN A 32 -10.07 -4.51 -12.14
C ASN A 32 -9.02 -5.55 -11.72
N GLY A 33 -9.33 -6.84 -11.91
CA GLY A 33 -8.41 -7.96 -11.61
C GLY A 33 -7.09 -8.00 -12.39
N ASN A 34 -6.86 -7.07 -13.34
CA ASN A 34 -5.61 -6.94 -14.09
C ASN A 34 -4.69 -5.84 -13.55
N ILE A 35 -5.09 -5.12 -12.50
CA ILE A 35 -4.29 -4.06 -11.88
C ILE A 35 -3.76 -4.56 -10.53
N THR A 36 -2.53 -4.19 -10.19
CA THR A 36 -1.94 -4.46 -8.88
C THR A 36 -1.37 -3.17 -8.34
N PHE A 37 -1.84 -2.79 -7.15
CA PHE A 37 -1.33 -1.63 -6.43
C PHE A 37 -0.26 -2.09 -5.45
N ILE A 38 0.84 -1.35 -5.40
CA ILE A 38 1.90 -1.51 -4.42
C ILE A 38 2.05 -0.17 -3.71
N PHE A 39 1.99 -0.18 -2.38
CA PHE A 39 2.25 0.99 -1.56
C PHE A 39 3.56 0.77 -0.82
N MET A 40 4.45 1.76 -0.91
CA MET A 40 5.73 1.79 -0.23
C MET A 40 5.76 3.03 0.64
N ASP A 41 6.31 2.89 1.83
CA ASP A 41 6.36 3.96 2.81
C ASP A 41 7.51 3.72 3.79
N SER A 42 8.16 4.80 4.18
CA SER A 42 9.15 4.78 5.25
C SER A 42 8.49 4.84 6.65
N GLU A 43 7.25 5.32 6.73
CA GLU A 43 6.47 5.51 7.95
C GLU A 43 5.23 4.60 7.93
N VAL A 44 5.39 3.36 8.41
CA VAL A 44 4.34 2.33 8.37
C VAL A 44 3.03 2.77 9.03
N ASP A 45 3.09 3.51 10.14
CA ASP A 45 1.90 3.97 10.86
C ASP A 45 1.12 5.00 10.04
N LEU A 46 1.80 5.87 9.29
CA LEU A 46 1.15 6.84 8.40
C LEU A 46 0.52 6.16 7.19
N LEU A 47 1.15 5.11 6.65
CA LEU A 47 0.56 4.30 5.60
C LEU A 47 -0.72 3.61 6.08
N TYR A 48 -0.71 3.07 7.30
CA TYR A 48 -1.87 2.41 7.90
C TYR A 48 -3.02 3.36 8.17
N ASP A 49 -2.71 4.56 8.67
CA ASP A 49 -3.67 5.65 8.80
C ASP A 49 -4.27 6.04 7.45
N PHE A 50 -3.42 6.20 6.41
CA PHE A 50 -3.85 6.57 5.07
C PHE A 50 -4.77 5.51 4.46
N ILE A 51 -4.41 4.23 4.53
CA ILE A 51 -5.23 3.13 4.03
C ILE A 51 -6.49 2.93 4.89
N GLY A 52 -6.42 3.26 6.18
CA GLY A 52 -7.49 3.06 7.15
C GLY A 52 -7.75 1.59 7.45
N ILE A 53 -6.68 0.80 7.65
CA ILE A 53 -6.79 -0.65 7.86
C ILE A 53 -7.57 -1.06 9.12
N GLU A 54 -7.62 -0.18 10.12
CA GLU A 54 -8.38 -0.37 11.37
C GLU A 54 -9.67 0.47 11.42
N ASP A 55 -9.96 1.26 10.38
CA ASP A 55 -11.13 2.14 10.33
C ASP A 55 -12.23 1.54 9.44
N PRO A 56 -13.37 1.07 10.02
CA PRO A 56 -14.49 0.53 9.26
C PRO A 56 -15.12 1.49 8.25
N SER A 57 -14.87 2.80 8.37
CA SER A 57 -15.36 3.80 7.43
C SER A 57 -14.46 3.98 6.22
N SER A 58 -13.22 3.47 6.25
CA SER A 58 -12.29 3.54 5.13
C SER A 58 -12.79 2.73 3.92
N PRO A 59 -12.71 3.28 2.69
CA PRO A 59 -13.04 2.55 1.48
C PRO A 59 -12.25 1.26 1.30
N LEU A 60 -11.04 1.14 1.86
CA LEU A 60 -10.20 -0.06 1.73
C LEU A 60 -10.34 -1.03 2.90
N PHE A 61 -11.12 -0.71 3.93
CA PHE A 61 -11.31 -1.58 5.09
C PHE A 61 -11.84 -2.96 4.68
N GLY A 62 -11.28 -4.01 5.30
CA GLY A 62 -11.66 -5.40 5.05
C GLY A 62 -11.19 -6.01 3.72
N ARG A 63 -10.53 -5.25 2.84
CA ARG A 63 -9.92 -5.80 1.62
C ARG A 63 -8.58 -6.44 1.93
N TYR A 64 -8.37 -7.64 1.41
CA TYR A 64 -7.13 -8.38 1.63
C TYR A 64 -5.96 -7.71 0.90
N PHE A 65 -4.85 -7.53 1.60
CA PHE A 65 -3.59 -7.08 1.03
C PHE A 65 -2.45 -7.96 1.54
N TYR A 66 -1.35 -7.99 0.78
CA TYR A 66 -0.12 -8.66 1.18
C TYR A 66 0.87 -7.64 1.71
N GLU A 67 1.44 -7.90 2.89
CA GLU A 67 2.40 -7.02 3.52
C GLU A 67 3.83 -7.57 3.39
N VAL A 68 4.75 -6.72 2.91
CA VAL A 68 6.19 -7.01 2.88
C VAL A 68 6.90 -6.07 3.85
N LYS A 69 7.30 -6.61 5.01
CA LYS A 69 8.10 -5.86 5.99
C LYS A 69 9.58 -5.97 5.67
N MET A 70 10.18 -4.87 5.23
CA MET A 70 11.63 -4.75 5.09
C MET A 70 12.25 -4.42 6.44
N LYS A 71 13.40 -5.03 6.72
CA LYS A 71 14.20 -4.76 7.92
C LYS A 71 15.57 -4.26 7.52
N MET A 72 16.20 -3.51 8.43
CA MET A 72 17.59 -3.11 8.24
C MET A 72 18.48 -4.32 8.02
N LEU A 73 19.40 -4.20 7.07
CA LEU A 73 20.41 -5.22 6.84
C LEU A 73 21.30 -5.32 8.07
N THR A 74 21.22 -6.45 8.79
CA THR A 74 21.96 -6.64 10.05
C THR A 74 23.39 -7.11 9.81
N SER A 75 23.60 -7.91 8.77
CA SER A 75 24.91 -8.36 8.33
C SER A 75 24.86 -8.67 6.84
N ILE A 76 25.98 -8.47 6.15
CA ILE A 76 26.12 -8.95 4.78
C ILE A 76 26.29 -10.47 4.87
N VAL A 77 25.26 -11.21 4.50
CA VAL A 77 25.42 -12.64 4.25
C VAL A 77 26.23 -12.76 2.96
N THR A 78 27.54 -12.94 3.12
CA THR A 78 28.41 -13.30 2.01
C THR A 78 28.16 -14.78 1.78
N SER A 79 27.20 -15.12 0.92
CA SER A 79 27.10 -16.47 0.37
C SER A 79 28.43 -16.74 -0.32
N GLY A 80 29.21 -17.66 0.26
CA GLY A 80 30.58 -17.95 -0.13
C GLY A 80 30.75 -18.08 -1.64
N LEU A 81 31.58 -17.20 -2.18
CA LEU A 81 32.43 -17.44 -3.34
C LEU A 81 33.86 -17.56 -2.84
#